data_AF-A0A7V8Y2H8-F1
#
_entry.id   AF-A0A7V8Y2H8-F1
#
_cell.length_a   1.000
_cell.length_b   1.000
_cell.length_c   1.000
_cell.angle_alpha   90.00
_cell.angle_beta   90.00
_cell.angle_gamma   90.00
#
_symmetry.space_group_name_H-M   'P 1'
#
loop_
_entity.id
_entity.type
_entity.pdbx_description
1 polymer ?
#
loop_
_entity_poly.entity_id
_entity_poly.type
_entity_poly.pdbx_seq_one_letter_code
_entity_poly.pdbx_strand_id
1 'polypeptide(L)'
;MTTRRITGVLITSVLITVLAAGLVGCSSGAGPSSATPSPTSTEGGSSAAPAADPATALCQRFATSSTTLRGVLDTARQGPVLGPALYLLLMSPRNIASTPGVTDPGLAKAMQELVAALDELADQAQRKLPPGADPAQTPVQLDTARASAALTAATDACRVAGR
;
A
#
# COMPACT_ATOMS: atom_id res chain seq x y z
N MET A 1 7.94 57.47 5.23
CA MET A 1 9.22 57.00 4.66
C MET A 1 9.17 55.47 4.66
N THR A 2 8.85 54.80 3.55
CA THR A 2 9.81 54.17 2.58
C THR A 2 10.75 53.17 3.28
N THR A 3 10.84 51.88 2.90
CA THR A 3 10.56 51.24 1.60
C THR A 3 10.18 49.74 1.77
N ARG A 4 9.17 49.25 1.04
CA ARG A 4 8.89 47.80 0.88
C ARG A 4 9.92 47.18 -0.08
N ARG A 5 10.42 45.97 0.19
CA ARG A 5 11.04 45.11 -0.84
C ARG A 5 10.19 43.87 -1.06
N ILE A 6 9.59 43.81 -2.24
CA ILE A 6 8.90 42.65 -2.79
C ILE A 6 9.88 42.00 -3.75
N THR A 7 10.18 40.72 -3.54
CA THR A 7 10.91 39.86 -4.47
C THR A 7 10.16 38.53 -4.46
N GLY A 8 9.39 38.14 -5.48
CA GLY A 8 9.43 38.58 -6.87
C GLY A 8 10.19 37.57 -7.71
N VAL A 9 9.77 36.31 -7.65
CA VAL A 9 10.29 35.21 -8.47
C VAL A 9 9.13 34.66 -9.28
N LEU A 10 8.92 35.24 -10.47
CA LEU A 10 8.20 34.59 -11.55
C LEU A 10 9.07 33.43 -12.04
N ILE A 11 8.60 32.19 -11.91
CA ILE A 11 9.12 31.08 -12.71
C ILE A 11 8.07 30.75 -13.75
N THR A 12 8.30 31.34 -14.92
CA THR A 12 7.49 31.18 -16.13
C THR A 12 7.59 29.74 -16.65
N SER A 13 6.48 29.27 -17.20
CA SER A 13 6.27 27.98 -17.86
C SER A 13 7.46 27.43 -18.66
N VAL A 14 7.76 26.14 -18.48
CA VAL A 14 8.36 25.31 -19.51
C VAL A 14 7.41 24.15 -19.80
N LEU A 15 6.75 24.20 -20.96
CA LEU A 15 6.11 23.03 -21.56
C LEU A 15 7.20 21.99 -21.85
N ILE A 16 6.99 20.73 -21.45
CA ILE A 16 7.63 19.59 -22.12
C ILE A 16 6.54 18.59 -22.47
N THR A 17 6.13 18.63 -23.74
CA THR A 17 5.25 17.66 -24.38
C THR A 17 6.11 16.61 -25.09
N VAL A 18 6.34 15.46 -24.47
CA VAL A 18 6.85 14.23 -25.12
C VAL A 18 6.08 13.05 -24.49
N LEU A 19 4.98 12.59 -25.07
CA LEU A 19 4.81 11.80 -26.30
C LEU A 19 5.27 10.33 -26.16
N ALA A 20 4.27 9.45 -26.04
CA ALA A 20 4.17 8.07 -26.54
C ALA A 20 5.37 7.10 -26.45
N ALA A 21 5.21 6.04 -25.64
CA ALA A 21 5.32 4.63 -26.04
C ALA A 21 4.89 3.72 -24.88
N GLY A 22 4.11 2.64 -25.12
CA GLY A 22 3.93 1.59 -24.10
C GLY A 22 2.58 0.89 -23.97
N LEU A 23 1.53 1.27 -24.70
CA LEU A 23 0.26 0.51 -24.75
C LEU A 23 0.23 -0.44 -25.95
N VAL A 24 1.12 -1.43 -25.93
CA VAL A 24 1.13 -2.54 -26.88
C VAL A 24 0.36 -3.72 -26.31
N GLY A 25 -0.80 -4.00 -26.93
CA GLY A 25 -1.29 -5.35 -27.14
C GLY A 25 -1.71 -6.21 -25.94
N CYS A 26 -3.02 -6.26 -25.68
CA CYS A 26 -3.67 -7.54 -25.40
C CYS A 26 -5.14 -7.55 -25.86
N SER A 27 -5.35 -7.35 -27.17
CA SER A 27 -6.64 -7.55 -27.83
C SER A 27 -6.69 -8.96 -28.43
N SER A 28 -7.41 -9.88 -27.79
CA SER A 28 -7.67 -11.23 -28.32
C SER A 28 -9.07 -11.74 -27.95
N GLY A 29 -9.96 -11.77 -28.94
CA GLY A 29 -10.99 -12.81 -29.08
C GLY A 29 -12.20 -12.78 -28.13
N ALA A 30 -13.18 -11.92 -28.39
CA ALA A 30 -14.57 -12.21 -28.02
C ALA A 30 -15.21 -13.11 -29.09
N GLY A 31 -15.25 -14.42 -28.84
CA GLY A 31 -15.98 -15.39 -29.66
C GLY A 31 -17.17 -15.98 -28.88
N PRO A 32 -18.34 -16.19 -29.51
CA PRO A 32 -19.48 -16.84 -28.86
C PRO A 32 -19.27 -18.36 -28.84
N SER A 33 -18.76 -18.91 -27.74
CA SER A 33 -18.64 -20.35 -27.54
C SER A 33 -19.82 -20.90 -26.72
N SER A 34 -20.87 -21.31 -27.43
CA SER A 34 -21.87 -22.24 -26.88
C SER A 34 -21.28 -23.65 -26.80
N ALA A 35 -20.79 -24.03 -25.62
CA ALA A 35 -20.55 -25.42 -25.26
C ALA A 35 -20.61 -25.58 -23.74
N THR A 36 -21.55 -26.38 -23.25
CA THR A 36 -21.61 -26.79 -21.84
C THR A 36 -20.73 -28.03 -21.65
N PRO A 37 -19.57 -27.95 -20.97
CA PRO A 37 -18.81 -29.15 -20.65
C PRO A 37 -19.46 -29.89 -19.48
N SER A 38 -19.76 -31.18 -19.69
CA SER A 38 -20.11 -32.08 -18.59
C SER A 38 -18.93 -32.22 -17.62
N PRO A 39 -19.16 -32.25 -16.29
CA PRO A 39 -18.10 -32.51 -15.33
C PRO A 39 -17.70 -34.00 -15.35
N THR A 40 -16.70 -34.34 -16.17
CA THR A 40 -15.98 -35.61 -16.03
C THR A 40 -15.13 -35.54 -14.76
N SER A 41 -15.51 -36.28 -13.74
CA SER A 41 -14.71 -36.46 -12.53
C SER A 41 -13.45 -37.26 -12.84
N THR A 42 -12.34 -36.57 -13.10
CA THR A 42 -11.01 -37.19 -13.09
C THR A 42 -10.50 -37.21 -11.66
N GLU A 43 -10.59 -38.37 -10.99
CA GLU A 43 -9.85 -38.64 -9.75
C GLU A 43 -8.35 -38.79 -10.07
N GLY A 44 -7.74 -37.67 -10.45
CA GLY A 44 -6.29 -37.53 -10.51
C GLY A 44 -5.75 -37.55 -9.10
N GLY A 45 -5.06 -38.62 -8.72
CA GLY A 45 -4.41 -38.75 -7.42
C GLY A 45 -3.58 -37.51 -7.12
N SER A 46 -4.03 -36.73 -6.14
CA SER A 46 -3.42 -35.45 -5.81
C SER A 46 -2.08 -35.71 -5.13
N SER A 47 -1.00 -35.74 -5.93
CA SER A 47 0.35 -35.51 -5.45
C SER A 47 0.36 -34.14 -4.79
N ALA A 48 0.15 -34.10 -3.48
CA ALA A 48 0.11 -32.89 -2.70
C ALA A 48 1.42 -32.13 -2.94
N ALA A 49 1.33 -31.01 -3.66
CA ALA A 49 2.44 -30.08 -3.76
C ALA A 49 2.86 -29.74 -2.32
N PRO A 50 4.17 -29.70 -2.01
CA PRO A 50 4.62 -29.36 -0.66
C PRO A 50 3.97 -28.04 -0.26
N ALA A 51 3.29 -28.06 0.88
CA ALA A 51 2.57 -26.89 1.37
C ALA A 51 3.56 -25.72 1.46
N ALA A 52 3.31 -24.66 0.67
CA ALA A 52 4.19 -23.51 0.66
C ALA A 52 4.30 -22.96 2.08
N ASP A 53 5.52 -22.66 2.50
CA ASP A 53 5.78 -22.13 3.84
C ASP A 53 4.88 -20.89 4.11
N PRO A 54 4.18 -20.85 5.26
CA PRO A 54 3.19 -19.80 5.52
C PRO A 54 3.82 -18.40 5.60
N ALA A 55 5.07 -18.26 6.04
CA ALA A 55 5.77 -16.98 6.02
C ALA A 55 6.12 -16.56 4.59
N THR A 56 6.54 -17.49 3.72
CA THR A 56 6.75 -17.23 2.29
C THR A 56 5.47 -16.74 1.61
N ALA A 57 4.33 -17.41 1.84
CA ALA A 57 3.04 -17.01 1.28
C ALA A 57 2.56 -15.64 1.80
N LEU A 58 2.80 -15.35 3.09
CA LEU A 58 2.52 -14.04 3.69
C LEU A 58 3.41 -12.95 3.08
N CYS A 59 4.71 -13.19 2.94
CA CYS A 59 5.66 -12.20 2.42
C CYS A 59 5.44 -11.86 0.94
N GLN A 60 4.97 -12.81 0.13
CA GLN A 60 4.50 -12.53 -1.24
C GLN A 60 3.31 -11.55 -1.24
N ARG A 61 2.29 -11.77 -0.40
CA ARG A 61 1.14 -10.86 -0.25
C ARG A 61 1.58 -9.49 0.30
N PHE A 62 2.47 -9.50 1.29
CA PHE A 62 3.01 -8.30 1.90
C PHE A 62 3.76 -7.46 0.89
N ALA A 63 4.62 -8.05 0.05
CA ALA A 63 5.36 -7.34 -0.99
C ALA A 63 4.46 -6.49 -1.88
N THR A 64 3.36 -7.06 -2.39
CA THR A 64 2.35 -6.34 -3.18
C THR A 64 1.74 -5.18 -2.41
N SER A 65 1.35 -5.38 -1.14
CA SER A 65 0.77 -4.32 -0.30
C SER A 65 1.78 -3.22 0.08
N SER A 66 3.07 -3.57 0.21
CA SER A 66 4.13 -2.67 0.66
C SER A 66 4.41 -1.55 -0.34
N THR A 67 4.25 -1.82 -1.64
CA THR A 67 4.40 -0.83 -2.71
C THR A 67 3.31 0.22 -2.64
N THR A 68 2.05 -0.20 -2.50
CA THR A 68 0.90 0.71 -2.30
C THR A 68 1.08 1.54 -1.04
N LEU A 69 1.42 0.90 0.09
CA LEU A 69 1.61 1.60 1.36
C LEU A 69 2.75 2.62 1.30
N ARG A 70 3.87 2.30 0.62
CA ARG A 70 4.98 3.23 0.42
C ARG A 70 4.53 4.48 -0.35
N GLY A 71 3.84 4.31 -1.49
CA GLY A 71 3.29 5.43 -2.26
C GLY A 71 2.30 6.30 -1.48
N VAL A 72 1.48 5.70 -0.62
CA VAL A 72 0.58 6.41 0.29
C VAL A 72 1.33 7.23 1.34
N LEU A 73 2.35 6.65 1.98
CA LEU A 73 3.18 7.33 2.99
C LEU A 73 4.02 8.45 2.35
N ASP A 74 4.52 8.26 1.13
CA ASP A 74 5.24 9.30 0.38
C ASP A 74 4.32 10.44 -0.04
N THR A 75 3.06 10.15 -0.41
CA THR A 75 2.04 11.18 -0.71
C THR A 75 1.69 11.98 0.54
N ALA A 76 1.43 11.31 1.66
CA ALA A 76 1.14 11.94 2.95
C ALA A 76 2.34 12.72 3.54
N ARG A 77 3.57 12.40 3.11
CA ARG A 77 4.78 13.18 3.42
C ARG A 77 4.90 14.45 2.58
N GLN A 78 4.36 14.46 1.36
CA GLN A 78 4.42 15.60 0.44
C GLN A 78 3.37 16.67 0.76
N GLY A 79 2.27 16.31 1.43
CA GLY A 79 1.29 17.30 1.89
C GLY A 79 0.08 16.70 2.62
N PRO A 80 -0.93 17.55 2.92
CA PRO A 80 -2.15 17.15 3.61
C PRO A 80 -2.96 16.11 2.83
N VAL A 81 -3.53 15.13 3.55
CA VAL A 81 -4.24 13.98 2.98
C VAL A 81 -5.58 13.73 3.67
N LEU A 82 -6.54 13.12 2.96
CA LEU A 82 -7.86 12.80 3.49
C LEU A 82 -7.81 11.55 4.38
N GLY A 83 -8.29 11.67 5.62
CA GLY A 83 -8.26 10.60 6.62
C GLY A 83 -8.94 9.28 6.20
N PRO A 84 -10.15 9.30 5.60
CA PRO A 84 -10.86 8.07 5.18
C PRO A 84 -10.15 7.31 4.07
N ALA A 85 -9.51 8.03 3.13
CA ALA A 85 -8.73 7.40 2.07
C ALA A 85 -7.57 6.58 2.65
N LEU A 86 -6.88 7.13 3.65
CA LEU A 86 -5.87 6.39 4.40
C LEU A 86 -6.47 5.18 5.11
N TYR A 87 -7.56 5.34 5.86
CA TYR A 87 -8.15 4.23 6.63
C TYR A 87 -8.46 3.00 5.75
N LEU A 88 -9.04 3.21 4.57
CA LEU A 88 -9.31 2.14 3.59
C LEU A 88 -8.01 1.49 3.07
N LEU A 89 -6.99 2.29 2.77
CA LEU A 89 -5.70 1.81 2.26
C LEU A 89 -4.86 1.08 3.33
N LEU A 90 -5.03 1.43 4.60
CA LEU A 90 -4.33 0.80 5.73
C LEU A 90 -5.00 -0.50 6.21
N MET A 91 -6.26 -0.76 5.86
CA MET A 91 -6.99 -1.96 6.28
C MET A 91 -6.37 -3.27 5.75
N SER A 92 -5.90 -3.29 4.50
CA SER A 92 -5.30 -4.48 3.88
C SER A 92 -3.94 -4.86 4.54
N PRO A 93 -2.96 -3.93 4.70
CA PRO A 93 -1.75 -4.20 5.48
C PRO A 93 -2.00 -4.73 6.90
N ARG A 94 -3.00 -4.18 7.62
CA ARG A 94 -3.35 -4.67 8.97
C ARG A 94 -3.83 -6.13 8.96
N ASN A 95 -4.71 -6.50 8.03
CA ASN A 95 -5.20 -7.87 7.90
C ASN A 95 -4.07 -8.87 7.56
N ILE A 96 -3.08 -8.45 6.75
CA ILE A 96 -1.90 -9.27 6.46
C ILE A 96 -1.04 -9.41 7.72
N ALA A 97 -0.78 -8.32 8.45
CA ALA A 97 0.02 -8.33 9.67
C ALA A 97 -0.62 -9.06 10.86
N SER A 98 -1.96 -9.18 10.90
CA SER A 98 -2.70 -9.96 11.89
C SER A 98 -2.91 -11.44 11.50
N THR A 99 -2.33 -11.90 10.38
CA THR A 99 -2.50 -13.28 9.92
C THR A 99 -1.79 -14.27 10.87
N PRO A 100 -2.49 -15.25 11.45
CA PRO A 100 -1.87 -16.23 12.34
C PRO A 100 -0.98 -17.22 11.55
N GLY A 101 0.00 -17.83 12.23
CA GLY A 101 0.88 -18.85 11.65
C GLY A 101 2.28 -18.36 11.25
N VAL A 102 2.63 -17.10 11.51
CA VAL A 102 4.03 -16.64 11.42
C VAL A 102 4.83 -17.21 12.59
N THR A 103 5.74 -18.13 12.30
CA THR A 103 6.64 -18.77 13.28
C THR A 103 7.95 -18.01 13.47
N ASP A 104 8.39 -17.21 12.49
CA ASP A 104 9.60 -16.40 12.61
C ASP A 104 9.37 -15.20 13.56
N PRO A 105 10.13 -15.09 14.67
CA PRO A 105 9.91 -14.05 15.67
C PRO A 105 10.33 -12.65 15.19
N GLY A 106 11.26 -12.56 14.22
CA GLY A 106 11.70 -11.28 13.65
C GLY A 106 10.61 -10.66 12.78
N LEU A 107 10.03 -11.45 11.88
CA LEU A 107 8.90 -11.09 11.04
C LEU A 107 7.66 -10.79 11.87
N ALA A 108 7.32 -11.63 12.85
CA ALA A 108 6.18 -11.39 13.74
C ALA A 108 6.30 -10.03 14.45
N LYS A 109 7.48 -9.73 15.01
CA LYS A 109 7.76 -8.44 15.64
C LYS A 109 7.68 -7.26 14.65
N ALA A 110 8.30 -7.38 13.47
CA ALA A 110 8.31 -6.30 12.49
C ALA A 110 6.89 -5.99 11.93
N MET A 111 6.05 -7.02 11.77
CA MET A 111 4.65 -6.84 11.37
C MET A 111 3.81 -6.19 12.49
N GLN A 112 4.06 -6.53 13.76
CA GLN A 112 3.43 -5.86 14.92
C GLN A 112 3.84 -4.38 15.01
N GLU A 113 5.13 -4.06 14.84
CA GLU A 113 5.63 -2.68 14.82
C GLU A 113 5.02 -1.87 13.68
N LEU A 114 4.80 -2.50 12.51
CA LEU A 114 4.07 -1.88 11.40
C LEU A 114 2.62 -1.58 11.77
N VAL A 115 1.86 -2.54 12.32
CA VAL A 115 0.47 -2.29 12.75
C VAL A 115 0.41 -1.13 13.74
N ALA A 116 1.27 -1.13 14.77
CA ALA A 116 1.30 -0.08 15.77
C ALA A 116 1.62 1.32 15.20
N ALA A 117 2.43 1.41 14.13
CA ALA A 117 2.69 2.66 13.43
C ALA A 117 1.52 3.09 12.51
N LEU A 118 0.78 2.14 11.95
CA LEU A 118 -0.45 2.41 11.17
C LEU A 118 -1.65 2.78 12.06
N ASP A 119 -1.70 2.32 13.31
CA ASP A 119 -2.67 2.77 14.30
C ASP A 119 -2.34 4.17 14.83
N GLU A 120 -1.07 4.47 15.10
CA GLU A 120 -0.69 5.85 15.43
C GLU A 120 -1.06 6.85 14.31
N LEU A 121 -0.90 6.49 13.03
CA LEU A 121 -1.34 7.32 11.91
C LEU A 121 -2.86 7.56 11.88
N ALA A 122 -3.66 6.53 12.20
CA ALA A 122 -5.11 6.67 12.30
C ALA A 122 -5.50 7.58 13.48
N ASP A 123 -4.86 7.42 14.64
CA ASP A 123 -5.06 8.27 15.80
C ASP A 123 -4.59 9.72 15.55
N GLN A 124 -3.51 9.93 14.79
CA GLN A 124 -3.10 11.26 14.37
C GLN A 124 -4.14 11.91 13.45
N ALA A 125 -4.70 11.15 12.50
CA ALA A 125 -5.73 11.65 11.61
C ALA A 125 -6.99 12.08 12.39
N GLN A 126 -7.44 11.26 13.35
CA GLN A 126 -8.58 11.62 14.22
C GLN A 126 -8.28 12.86 15.09
N ARG A 127 -7.12 12.90 15.76
CA ARG A 127 -6.75 14.00 16.66
C ARG A 127 -6.48 15.34 15.97
N LYS A 128 -6.20 15.34 14.67
CA LYS A 128 -5.94 16.54 13.86
C LYS A 128 -7.19 17.08 13.13
N LEU A 129 -8.33 16.38 13.19
CA LEU A 129 -9.58 16.88 12.65
C LEU A 129 -10.20 17.94 13.59
N PRO A 130 -10.63 19.10 13.08
CA PRO A 130 -11.40 20.06 13.87
C PRO A 130 -12.74 19.47 14.34
N PRO A 131 -13.29 19.91 15.48
CA PRO A 131 -14.61 19.48 15.94
C PRO A 131 -15.70 19.72 14.89
N GLY A 132 -16.44 18.67 14.53
CA GLY A 132 -17.51 18.73 13.53
C GLY A 132 -17.04 18.75 12.06
N ALA A 133 -15.73 18.65 11.79
CA ALA A 133 -15.21 18.56 10.44
C ALA A 133 -15.54 17.21 9.77
N ASP A 134 -15.94 17.24 8.49
CA ASP A 134 -16.11 16.02 7.70
C ASP A 134 -14.73 15.44 7.35
N PRO A 135 -14.38 14.21 7.80
CA PRO A 135 -13.09 13.59 7.49
C PRO A 135 -12.91 13.34 5.99
N ALA A 136 -14.00 13.19 5.21
CA ALA A 136 -13.94 12.98 3.76
C ALA A 136 -13.57 14.26 2.98
N GLN A 137 -13.71 15.43 3.59
CA GLN A 137 -13.45 16.74 2.94
C GLN A 137 -12.31 17.52 3.60
N THR A 138 -11.89 17.15 4.80
CA THR A 138 -10.91 17.89 5.59
C THR A 138 -9.54 17.20 5.53
N PRO A 139 -8.57 17.71 4.75
CA PRO A 139 -7.26 17.11 4.68
C PRO A 139 -6.43 17.45 5.93
N VAL A 140 -5.67 16.48 6.43
CA VAL A 140 -4.83 16.61 7.63
C VAL A 140 -3.38 16.28 7.28
N GLN A 141 -2.43 17.03 7.87
CA GLN A 141 -0.99 16.71 7.73
C GLN A 141 -0.60 15.66 8.76
N LEU A 142 -0.18 14.48 8.31
CA LEU A 142 0.29 13.41 9.18
C LEU A 142 1.82 13.39 9.28
N ASP A 143 2.34 12.83 10.38
CA ASP A 143 3.74 12.45 10.50
C ASP A 143 3.88 10.97 10.13
N THR A 144 4.48 10.71 8.96
CA THR A 144 4.66 9.36 8.40
C THR A 144 5.97 8.70 8.81
N ALA A 145 6.88 9.38 9.52
CA ALA A 145 8.25 8.92 9.72
C ALA A 145 8.33 7.53 10.38
N ARG A 146 7.54 7.31 11.44
CA ARG A 146 7.47 6.02 12.15
C ARG A 146 6.91 4.89 11.26
N ALA A 147 5.87 5.18 10.49
CA ALA A 147 5.24 4.19 9.61
C ALA A 147 6.15 3.81 8.42
N SER A 148 6.86 4.78 7.84
CA SER A 148 7.86 4.50 6.79
C SER A 148 9.04 3.69 7.30
N ALA A 149 9.50 3.94 8.54
CA ALA A 149 10.53 3.13 9.18
C ALA A 149 10.05 1.69 9.46
N ALA A 150 8.86 1.52 10.04
CA ALA A 150 8.29 0.21 10.33
C ALA A 150 7.98 -0.60 9.06
N LEU A 151 7.52 0.05 7.98
CA LEU A 151 7.35 -0.58 6.67
C LEU A 151 8.67 -1.10 6.09
N THR A 152 9.76 -0.35 6.29
CA THR A 152 11.09 -0.77 5.87
C THR A 152 11.54 -2.00 6.66
N ALA A 153 11.42 -1.97 8.00
CA ALA A 153 11.74 -3.10 8.86
C ALA A 153 10.94 -4.37 8.52
N ALA A 154 9.64 -4.26 8.26
CA ALA A 154 8.80 -5.39 7.82
C ALA A 154 9.19 -5.92 6.43
N THR A 155 9.57 -5.03 5.50
CA THR A 155 10.08 -5.42 4.17
C THR A 155 11.39 -6.18 4.28
N ASP A 156 12.30 -5.73 5.16
CA ASP A 156 13.59 -6.37 5.39
C ASP A 156 13.43 -7.71 6.12
N ALA A 157 12.55 -7.80 7.13
CA ALA A 157 12.22 -9.05 7.80
C ALA A 157 11.66 -10.10 6.83
N CYS A 158 10.75 -9.71 5.92
CA CYS A 158 10.26 -10.61 4.88
C CYS A 158 11.36 -11.07 3.90
N ARG A 159 12.38 -10.25 3.64
CA ARG A 159 13.53 -10.63 2.81
C ARG A 159 14.47 -11.60 3.52
N VAL A 160 14.50 -11.60 4.85
CA VAL A 160 15.28 -12.55 5.66
C VAL A 160 14.53 -13.86 5.82
N ALA A 161 13.22 -13.83 6.12
CA ALA A 161 12.38 -15.01 6.31
C ALA A 161 12.14 -15.83 5.03
N GLY A 162 12.32 -15.22 3.85
CA GLY A 162 12.19 -15.89 2.54
C GLY A 162 13.52 -16.37 1.92
N ARG A 163 14.57 -16.59 2.72
CA ARG A 163 15.88 -17.11 2.30
C ARG A 163 16.14 -18.50 2.86
#